data_AF-S3I3U5-F1
#
_entry.id   AF-S3I3U5-F1
#
_cell.length_a   1.000
_cell.length_b   1.000
_cell.length_c   1.000
_cell.angle_alpha   90.00
_cell.angle_beta   90.00
_cell.angle_gamma   90.00
#
_symmetry.space_group_name_H-M   'P 1'
#
loop_
_entity.id
_entity.type
_entity.pdbx_description
1 polymer ?
#
loop_
_entity_poly.entity_id
_entity_poly.type
_entity_poly.pdbx_seq_one_letter_code
_entity_poly.pdbx_strand_id
1 'polypeptide(L)'
;MTASMQDNLRYWRTSLADGALGEGKFTRSDRKRFVEIPTAALKTGLLPEEVLDQVFRGQTSVKAVAIRFWPLITARKSSHGAARAGGLPDIVAPVVTEATVDRGGQITPLRNALARDLLTPLLSGEFAIGSVDALDAFLTETPLPDMSGDDAWENYLGHCRKMVDAVSHGWPRGDADYQPIGSGFLELAEDANATVRAILDLYDKLLAEQPDTPLLKQIAQPELTVADPDHRIEQEFSRRLGHSNPNFPLAQQQRQVLAWLDASAPGEVIAVNGPPGTGKTTMLLPAVAGLWVRAALRGEVSPESWRRRLHGEPPLPRHLA
;
A
#
# COMPACT_ATOMS: atom_id res chain seq x y z
N MET A 1 -8.97 -4.57 24.22
CA MET A 1 -8.71 -3.12 24.40
C MET A 1 -8.92 -2.48 23.05
N THR A 2 -9.82 -1.51 22.93
CA THR A 2 -10.00 -0.74 21.70
C THR A 2 -8.78 0.16 21.51
N ALA A 3 -8.05 -0.01 20.42
CA ALA A 3 -6.88 0.82 20.12
C ALA A 3 -7.27 2.30 20.07
N SER A 4 -6.46 3.18 20.64
CA SER A 4 -6.71 4.62 20.56
C SER A 4 -6.55 5.10 19.12
N MET A 5 -7.16 6.25 18.77
CA MET A 5 -6.96 6.86 17.45
C MET A 5 -5.47 7.06 17.16
N GLN A 6 -4.70 7.47 18.18
CA GLN A 6 -3.25 7.65 18.06
C GLN A 6 -2.51 6.35 17.78
N ASP A 7 -2.94 5.23 18.36
CA ASP A 7 -2.32 3.93 18.12
C ASP A 7 -2.57 3.47 16.67
N ASN A 8 -3.79 3.68 16.16
CA ASN A 8 -4.12 3.40 14.77
C ASN A 8 -3.33 4.29 13.80
N LEU A 9 -3.20 5.59 14.09
CA LEU A 9 -2.39 6.50 13.28
C LEU A 9 -0.91 6.13 13.29
N ARG A 10 -0.34 5.79 14.46
CA ARG A 10 1.04 5.29 14.55
C ARG A 10 1.23 4.03 13.74
N TYR A 11 0.31 3.08 13.88
CA TYR A 11 0.35 1.83 13.11
C TYR A 11 0.25 2.07 11.59
N TRP A 12 -0.64 2.93 11.12
CA TRP A 12 -0.77 3.26 9.69
C TRP A 12 0.46 3.98 9.17
N ARG A 13 1.00 4.95 9.93
CA ARG A 13 2.23 5.65 9.59
C ARG A 13 3.40 4.66 9.46
N THR A 14 3.61 3.81 10.45
CA THR A 14 4.69 2.81 10.44
C THR A 14 4.50 1.83 9.29
N SER A 15 3.28 1.31 9.09
CA SER A 15 2.99 0.40 7.98
C SER A 15 3.25 1.03 6.60
N LEU A 16 2.97 2.33 6.44
CA LEU A 16 3.28 3.06 5.21
C LEU A 16 4.80 3.22 5.03
N ALA A 17 5.53 3.57 6.10
CA ALA A 17 6.98 3.70 6.06
C ALA A 17 7.66 2.36 5.72
N ASP A 18 7.23 1.27 6.35
CA ASP A 18 7.76 -0.07 6.12
C ASP A 18 7.45 -0.56 4.70
N GLY A 19 6.21 -0.33 4.24
CA GLY A 19 5.78 -0.67 2.89
C GLY A 19 6.50 0.14 1.79
N ALA A 20 7.03 1.32 2.11
CA ALA A 20 7.77 2.15 1.16
C ALA A 20 9.07 1.50 0.69
N LEU A 21 9.65 0.60 1.50
CA LEU A 21 10.89 -0.09 1.17
C LEU A 21 10.71 -1.03 -0.03
N GLY A 22 9.54 -1.67 -0.12
CA GLY A 22 9.16 -2.55 -1.23
C GLY A 22 8.34 -3.75 -0.78
N GLU A 23 7.88 -4.50 -1.78
CA GLU A 23 7.09 -5.72 -1.61
C GLU A 23 8.01 -6.96 -1.50
N GLY A 24 7.47 -8.04 -0.95
CA GLY A 24 8.15 -9.33 -0.81
C GLY A 24 7.40 -10.49 -1.44
N LYS A 25 6.14 -10.30 -1.85
CA LYS A 25 5.32 -11.29 -2.58
C LYS A 25 5.28 -10.94 -4.07
N PHE A 26 5.65 -11.89 -4.93
CA PHE A 26 5.66 -11.68 -6.37
C PHE A 26 4.99 -12.82 -7.13
N THR A 27 4.39 -12.49 -8.27
CA THR A 27 3.90 -13.45 -9.26
C THR A 27 5.01 -13.86 -10.24
N ARG A 28 4.82 -14.94 -10.98
CA ARG A 28 5.73 -15.27 -12.10
C ARG A 28 5.82 -14.17 -13.16
N SER A 29 4.74 -13.42 -13.39
CA SER A 29 4.74 -12.29 -14.34
C SER A 29 5.60 -11.13 -13.86
N ASP A 30 5.63 -10.88 -12.55
CA ASP A 30 6.42 -9.79 -11.97
C ASP A 30 7.91 -9.99 -12.18
N ARG A 31 8.39 -11.24 -12.26
CA ARG A 31 9.80 -11.55 -12.54
C ARG A 31 10.37 -10.80 -13.75
N LYS A 32 9.54 -10.46 -14.74
CA LYS A 32 9.96 -9.72 -15.94
C LYS A 32 10.33 -8.25 -15.67
N ARG A 33 9.92 -7.68 -14.54
CA ARG A 33 10.24 -6.30 -14.16
C ARG A 33 11.65 -6.18 -13.57
N PHE A 34 12.18 -7.28 -13.03
CA PHE A 34 13.44 -7.28 -12.31
C PHE A 34 14.61 -7.62 -13.24
N VAL A 35 15.76 -7.00 -12.94
CA VAL A 35 17.05 -7.47 -13.42
C VAL A 35 17.50 -8.59 -12.48
N GLU A 36 17.73 -9.78 -13.03
CA GLU A 36 18.14 -10.94 -12.23
C GLU A 36 19.65 -10.93 -12.00
N ILE A 37 20.05 -11.08 -10.73
CA ILE A 37 21.44 -11.10 -10.31
C ILE A 37 21.89 -12.56 -10.18
N PRO A 38 22.93 -12.98 -10.94
CA PRO A 38 23.43 -14.34 -10.87
C PRO A 38 24.09 -14.63 -9.53
N THR A 39 24.13 -15.91 -9.12
CA THR A 39 24.68 -16.35 -7.83
C THR A 39 26.11 -15.87 -7.58
N ALA A 40 26.95 -15.78 -8.63
CA ALA A 40 28.32 -15.29 -8.51
C ALA A 40 28.37 -13.82 -8.07
N ALA A 41 27.60 -12.96 -8.74
CA ALA A 41 27.48 -11.55 -8.39
C ALA A 41 26.81 -11.34 -7.02
N LEU A 42 25.83 -12.19 -6.68
CA LEU A 42 25.21 -12.18 -5.36
C LEU A 42 26.23 -12.44 -4.25
N LYS A 43 27.21 -13.33 -4.46
CA LYS A 43 28.23 -13.68 -3.45
C LYS A 43 29.28 -12.58 -3.25
N THR A 44 29.52 -11.75 -4.25
CA THR A 44 30.58 -10.72 -4.22
C THR A 44 30.04 -9.30 -4.06
N GLY A 45 28.76 -9.06 -4.38
CA GLY A 45 28.18 -7.73 -4.45
C GLY A 45 28.62 -6.93 -5.67
N LEU A 46 29.30 -7.59 -6.62
CA LEU A 46 29.80 -6.98 -7.85
C LEU A 46 28.94 -7.42 -9.03
N LEU A 47 28.23 -6.48 -9.65
CA LEU A 47 27.41 -6.73 -10.82
C LEU A 47 28.27 -6.92 -12.07
N PRO A 48 27.94 -7.92 -12.92
CA PRO A 48 28.63 -8.12 -14.19
C PRO A 48 28.23 -7.03 -15.21
N GLU A 49 29.04 -6.86 -16.25
CA GLU A 49 28.87 -5.81 -17.25
C GLU A 49 27.49 -5.83 -17.92
N GLU A 50 26.93 -7.01 -18.19
CA GLU A 50 25.60 -7.15 -18.82
C GLU A 50 24.45 -6.65 -17.94
N VAL A 51 24.63 -6.71 -16.61
CA VAL A 51 23.66 -6.19 -15.64
C VAL A 51 23.89 -4.69 -15.46
N LEU A 52 25.14 -4.24 -15.40
CA LEU A 52 25.49 -2.82 -15.29
C LEU A 52 24.94 -1.99 -16.45
N ASP A 53 25.03 -2.51 -17.68
CA ASP A 53 24.49 -1.86 -18.88
C ASP A 53 22.98 -1.67 -18.82
N GLN A 54 22.26 -2.57 -18.13
CA GLN A 54 20.82 -2.44 -17.91
C GLN A 54 20.53 -1.38 -16.83
N VAL A 55 21.28 -1.38 -15.73
CA VAL A 55 21.12 -0.45 -14.60
C VAL A 55 21.44 1.00 -15.00
N PHE A 56 22.51 1.21 -15.77
CA PHE A 56 22.96 2.55 -16.20
C PHE A 56 22.38 2.98 -17.55
N ARG A 57 21.44 2.23 -18.14
CA ARG A 57 20.84 2.56 -19.42
C ARG A 57 20.20 3.96 -19.37
N GLY A 58 20.70 4.87 -20.19
CA GLY A 58 20.21 6.26 -20.26
C GLY A 58 20.73 7.18 -19.16
N GLN A 59 21.63 6.72 -18.28
CA GLN A 59 22.18 7.51 -17.18
C GLN A 59 23.68 7.75 -17.40
N THR A 60 24.07 8.67 -18.29
CA THR A 60 25.48 8.84 -18.72
C THR A 60 26.36 9.67 -17.76
N SER A 61 25.79 10.52 -16.93
CA SER A 61 26.54 11.46 -16.08
C SER A 61 26.58 11.11 -14.59
N VAL A 62 25.76 10.16 -14.13
CA VAL A 62 25.69 9.78 -12.71
C VAL A 62 26.80 8.80 -12.34
N LYS A 63 27.36 8.98 -11.13
CA LYS A 63 28.41 8.11 -10.58
C LYS A 63 27.85 6.84 -9.93
N ALA A 64 26.63 6.93 -9.41
CA ALA A 64 25.91 5.82 -8.81
C ALA A 64 24.41 5.97 -9.05
N VAL A 65 23.70 4.85 -9.00
CA VAL A 65 22.24 4.77 -9.19
C VAL A 65 21.61 4.16 -7.95
N ALA A 66 20.50 4.73 -7.49
CA ALA A 66 19.71 4.14 -6.41
C ALA A 66 18.90 2.95 -6.93
N ILE A 67 18.93 1.85 -6.18
CA ILE A 67 18.24 0.61 -6.53
C ILE A 67 17.47 0.06 -5.32
N ARG A 68 16.49 -0.79 -5.62
CA ARG A 68 16.01 -1.81 -4.68
C ARG A 68 16.56 -3.17 -5.06
N PHE A 69 16.96 -3.91 -4.04
CA PHE A 69 17.65 -5.18 -4.17
C PHE A 69 17.08 -6.21 -3.21
N TRP A 70 16.84 -7.41 -3.72
CA TRP A 70 16.38 -8.56 -2.94
C TRP A 70 17.43 -9.68 -3.00
N PRO A 71 18.23 -9.86 -1.94
CA PRO A 71 19.33 -10.84 -1.94
C PRO A 71 18.87 -12.28 -1.78
N LEU A 72 17.68 -12.50 -1.21
CA LEU A 72 17.18 -13.82 -0.86
C LEU A 72 15.89 -14.06 -1.62
N ILE A 73 15.93 -14.89 -2.66
CA ILE A 73 14.76 -15.24 -3.46
C ILE A 73 14.40 -16.70 -3.25
N THR A 74 13.12 -16.95 -3.04
CA THR A 74 12.55 -18.29 -2.93
C THR A 74 11.38 -18.43 -3.90
N ALA A 75 11.24 -19.59 -4.53
CA ALA A 75 10.14 -19.89 -5.43
C ALA A 75 9.30 -21.03 -4.88
N ARG A 76 8.00 -20.97 -5.18
CA ARG A 76 7.07 -22.06 -4.94
C ARG A 76 7.41 -23.24 -5.85
N LYS A 77 7.55 -24.44 -5.27
CA LYS A 77 7.77 -25.71 -5.95
C LYS A 77 6.61 -26.00 -6.88
N SER A 78 6.92 -26.37 -8.12
CA SER A 78 5.91 -26.82 -9.08
C SER A 78 5.46 -28.25 -8.73
N SER A 79 4.31 -28.41 -8.10
CA SER A 79 3.64 -29.72 -7.99
C SER A 79 3.00 -30.08 -9.33
N HIS A 80 3.16 -31.32 -9.80
CA HIS A 80 2.65 -31.79 -11.09
C HIS A 80 1.17 -31.41 -11.32
N GLY A 81 0.90 -30.67 -12.39
CA GLY A 81 -0.40 -30.65 -13.08
C GLY A 81 -1.55 -29.82 -12.51
N ALA A 82 -1.49 -29.29 -11.28
CA ALA A 82 -2.53 -28.40 -10.77
C ALA A 82 -1.93 -27.24 -9.98
N ALA A 83 -2.11 -26.01 -10.46
CA ALA A 83 -1.90 -24.82 -9.66
C ALA A 83 -2.84 -24.93 -8.45
N ARG A 84 -2.31 -25.30 -7.28
CA ARG A 84 -3.08 -25.29 -6.04
C ARG A 84 -3.56 -23.85 -5.80
N ALA A 85 -4.86 -23.65 -5.98
CA ALA A 85 -5.60 -22.41 -5.80
C ALA A 85 -5.68 -22.01 -4.32
N GLY A 86 -4.53 -21.69 -3.72
CA GLY A 86 -4.40 -21.45 -2.29
C GLY A 86 -3.90 -20.05 -1.91
N GLY A 87 -3.92 -19.07 -2.82
CA GLY A 87 -3.49 -17.70 -2.52
C GLY A 87 -2.00 -17.52 -2.16
N LEU A 88 -1.20 -18.60 -2.20
CA LEU A 88 0.24 -18.54 -1.94
C LEU A 88 0.99 -17.87 -3.09
N PRO A 89 1.89 -16.92 -2.81
CA PRO A 89 2.69 -16.26 -3.83
C PRO A 89 3.58 -17.23 -4.63
N ASP A 90 3.86 -16.91 -5.88
CA ASP A 90 4.74 -17.73 -6.72
C ASP A 90 6.21 -17.60 -6.31
N ILE A 91 6.59 -16.39 -5.90
CA ILE A 91 7.93 -16.01 -5.50
C ILE A 91 7.81 -15.19 -4.21
N VAL A 92 8.69 -15.48 -3.26
CA VAL A 92 8.82 -14.74 -2.01
C VAL A 92 10.26 -14.29 -1.86
N ALA A 93 10.43 -12.99 -1.72
CA ALA A 93 11.70 -12.31 -1.57
C ALA A 93 11.69 -11.53 -0.25
N PRO A 94 12.03 -12.19 0.87
CA PRO A 94 11.72 -11.64 2.18
C PRO A 94 12.45 -10.34 2.50
N VAL A 95 13.68 -10.18 2.02
CA VAL A 95 14.53 -9.03 2.36
C VAL A 95 14.52 -8.03 1.22
N VAL A 96 14.14 -6.79 1.52
CA VAL A 96 14.29 -5.65 0.60
C VAL A 96 15.43 -4.78 1.11
N THR A 97 16.31 -4.37 0.20
CA THR A 97 17.46 -3.50 0.50
C THR A 97 17.42 -2.30 -0.43
N GLU A 98 17.42 -1.10 0.14
CA GLU A 98 17.79 0.10 -0.60
C GLU A 98 19.31 0.17 -0.66
N ALA A 99 19.83 0.31 -1.87
CA ALA A 99 21.25 0.35 -2.12
C ALA A 99 21.58 1.34 -3.22
N THR A 100 22.88 1.60 -3.38
CA THR A 100 23.40 2.25 -4.58
C THR A 100 24.26 1.27 -5.36
N VAL A 101 24.31 1.44 -6.67
CA VAL A 101 25.25 0.74 -7.56
C VAL A 101 26.14 1.77 -8.19
N ASP A 102 27.45 1.62 -8.07
CA ASP A 102 28.41 2.47 -8.75
C ASP A 102 28.77 1.95 -10.16
N ARG A 103 29.57 2.72 -10.89
CA ARG A 103 30.03 2.36 -12.24
C ARG A 103 30.94 1.12 -12.28
N GLY A 104 31.53 0.74 -11.15
CA GLY A 104 32.30 -0.49 -11.01
C GLY A 104 31.43 -1.72 -10.78
N GLY A 105 30.12 -1.54 -10.60
CA GLY A 105 29.18 -2.62 -10.29
C GLY A 105 29.08 -2.95 -8.82
N GLN A 106 29.74 -2.21 -7.94
CA GLN A 106 29.67 -2.45 -6.52
C GLN A 106 28.29 -2.02 -6.01
N ILE A 107 27.58 -2.97 -5.39
CA ILE A 107 26.37 -2.68 -4.62
C ILE A 107 26.78 -2.22 -3.22
N THR A 108 26.28 -1.07 -2.79
CA THR A 108 26.43 -0.53 -1.43
C THR A 108 25.06 -0.42 -0.78
N PRO A 109 24.69 -1.36 0.12
CA PRO A 109 23.49 -1.27 0.94
C PRO A 109 23.45 0.01 1.78
N LEU A 110 22.28 0.64 1.85
CA LEU A 110 22.01 1.82 2.67
C LEU A 110 21.11 1.46 3.86
N ARG A 111 20.07 0.66 3.61
CA ARG A 111 19.17 0.10 4.63
C ARG A 111 18.52 -1.18 4.11
N ASN A 112 18.19 -2.10 5.01
CA ASN A 112 17.41 -3.29 4.68
C ASN A 112 16.35 -3.57 5.74
N ALA A 113 15.29 -4.26 5.34
CA ALA A 113 14.28 -4.80 6.23
C ALA A 113 13.59 -6.00 5.58
N LEU A 114 12.77 -6.71 6.35
CA LEU A 114 11.82 -7.64 5.76
C LEU A 114 10.65 -6.88 5.13
N ALA A 115 10.17 -7.35 3.98
CA ALA A 115 9.05 -6.71 3.29
C ALA A 115 7.78 -6.74 4.16
N ARG A 116 7.12 -5.58 4.30
CA ARG A 116 5.98 -5.40 5.21
C ARG A 116 4.81 -6.33 4.88
N ASP A 117 4.59 -6.64 3.61
CA ASP A 117 3.53 -7.53 3.11
C ASP A 117 3.71 -9.00 3.50
N LEU A 118 4.85 -9.38 4.09
CA LEU A 118 5.15 -10.71 4.61
C LEU A 118 5.05 -10.80 6.15
N LEU A 119 4.73 -9.69 6.82
CA LEU A 119 4.75 -9.60 8.28
C LEU A 119 3.35 -9.36 8.85
N THR A 120 3.00 -10.13 9.85
CA THR A 120 1.79 -9.90 10.65
C THR A 120 1.91 -8.60 11.45
N PRO A 121 0.79 -7.88 11.66
CA PRO A 121 -0.59 -8.24 11.27
C PRO A 121 -0.89 -8.02 9.77
N LEU A 122 -1.62 -8.99 9.18
CA LEU A 122 -2.19 -8.96 7.82
C LEU A 122 -3.66 -9.41 7.89
N LEU A 123 -4.40 -9.30 6.77
CA LEU A 123 -5.75 -9.85 6.66
C LEU A 123 -5.75 -11.37 6.93
N SER A 124 -6.83 -11.88 7.52
CA SER A 124 -6.94 -13.30 7.83
C SER A 124 -6.81 -14.16 6.57
N GLY A 125 -5.92 -15.15 6.60
CA GLY A 125 -5.64 -16.04 5.47
C GLY A 125 -4.54 -15.55 4.51
N GLU A 126 -3.98 -14.36 4.74
CA GLU A 126 -2.81 -13.88 3.99
C GLU A 126 -1.55 -14.66 4.34
N PHE A 127 -0.68 -14.86 3.35
CA PHE A 127 0.63 -15.45 3.56
C PHE A 127 1.52 -14.50 4.37
N ALA A 128 2.08 -14.99 5.48
CA ALA A 128 3.05 -14.27 6.30
C ALA A 128 4.13 -15.24 6.76
N ILE A 129 5.35 -14.73 6.98
CA ILE A 129 6.47 -15.52 7.50
C ILE A 129 6.88 -15.11 8.91
N GLY A 130 6.39 -13.97 9.42
CA GLY A 130 6.74 -13.47 10.75
C GLY A 130 5.87 -12.31 11.21
N SER A 131 6.35 -11.50 12.15
CA SER A 131 5.66 -10.30 12.66
C SER A 131 6.53 -9.05 12.57
N VAL A 132 5.88 -7.88 12.52
CA VAL A 132 6.55 -6.58 12.59
C VAL A 132 7.30 -6.44 13.92
N ASP A 133 6.69 -6.85 15.04
CA ASP A 133 7.35 -6.80 16.36
C ASP A 133 8.67 -7.60 16.41
N ALA A 134 8.73 -8.76 15.75
CA ALA A 134 9.95 -9.57 15.70
C ALA A 134 11.02 -8.91 14.81
N LEU A 135 10.60 -8.25 13.72
CA LEU A 135 11.51 -7.47 12.87
C LEU A 135 12.10 -6.29 13.65
N ASP A 136 11.25 -5.52 14.35
CA ASP A 136 11.65 -4.35 15.12
C ASP A 136 12.64 -4.72 16.22
N ALA A 137 12.38 -5.81 16.94
CA ALA A 137 13.30 -6.35 17.94
C ALA A 137 14.67 -6.69 17.33
N PHE A 138 14.67 -7.39 16.18
CA PHE A 138 15.91 -7.76 15.50
C PHE A 138 16.71 -6.53 15.03
N LEU A 139 16.06 -5.57 14.34
CA LEU A 139 16.74 -4.37 13.82
C LEU A 139 17.26 -3.46 14.94
N THR A 140 16.61 -3.47 16.11
CA THR A 140 17.08 -2.74 17.30
C THR A 140 18.36 -3.35 17.86
N GLU A 141 18.47 -4.67 17.92
CA GLU A 141 19.61 -5.39 18.49
C GLU A 141 20.76 -5.58 17.49
N THR A 142 20.43 -5.72 16.21
CA THR A 142 21.37 -6.05 15.14
C THR A 142 21.19 -5.04 13.99
N PRO A 143 21.85 -3.87 14.05
CA PRO A 143 21.79 -2.90 12.96
C PRO A 143 22.54 -3.41 11.72
N LEU A 144 22.25 -2.80 10.58
CA LEU A 144 22.96 -3.06 9.32
C LEU A 144 24.49 -2.89 9.52
N PRO A 145 25.32 -3.86 9.09
CA PRO A 145 26.78 -3.75 9.18
C PRO A 145 27.34 -2.55 8.40
N ASP A 146 28.48 -2.03 8.84
CA ASP A 146 29.24 -1.04 8.07
C ASP A 146 29.79 -1.65 6.77
N MET A 147 29.75 -0.87 5.69
CA MET A 147 30.14 -1.28 4.35
C MET A 147 31.61 -0.94 3.99
N SER A 148 32.43 -0.57 4.98
CA SER A 148 33.80 -0.06 4.77
C SER A 148 34.92 -1.13 4.79
N GLY A 149 34.64 -2.38 5.17
CA GLY A 149 35.63 -3.47 5.32
C GLY A 149 35.62 -4.54 4.22
N ASP A 150 36.70 -5.33 4.13
CA ASP A 150 36.86 -6.38 3.11
C ASP A 150 35.78 -7.48 3.19
N ASP A 151 35.30 -7.80 4.40
CA ASP A 151 34.24 -8.78 4.64
C ASP A 151 32.83 -8.15 4.69
N ALA A 152 32.69 -6.86 4.34
CA ALA A 152 31.44 -6.11 4.50
C ALA A 152 30.27 -6.76 3.77
N TRP A 153 30.49 -7.23 2.54
CA TRP A 153 29.44 -7.86 1.75
C TRP A 153 28.98 -9.21 2.35
N GLU A 154 29.92 -10.03 2.82
CA GLU A 154 29.60 -11.29 3.49
C GLU A 154 28.81 -11.02 4.79
N ASN A 155 29.24 -10.03 5.57
CA ASN A 155 28.54 -9.60 6.78
C ASN A 155 27.12 -9.11 6.47
N TYR A 156 26.92 -8.36 5.39
CA TYR A 156 25.61 -7.93 4.92
C TYR A 156 24.71 -9.11 4.53
N LEU A 157 25.20 -10.07 3.74
CA LEU A 157 24.41 -11.26 3.39
C LEU A 157 24.08 -12.11 4.63
N GLY A 158 25.05 -12.26 5.54
CA GLY A 158 24.87 -12.92 6.82
C GLY A 158 23.82 -12.22 7.69
N HIS A 159 23.83 -10.89 7.72
CA HIS A 159 22.83 -10.07 8.37
C HIS A 159 21.43 -10.31 7.78
N CYS A 160 21.29 -10.31 6.45
CA CYS A 160 20.02 -10.61 5.77
C CYS A 160 19.48 -12.00 6.16
N ARG A 161 20.36 -13.01 6.24
CA ARG A 161 19.96 -14.37 6.63
C ARG A 161 19.57 -14.45 8.11
N LYS A 162 20.34 -13.83 9.00
CA LYS A 162 20.04 -13.75 10.44
C LYS A 162 18.69 -13.07 10.69
N MET A 163 18.40 -11.99 9.97
CA MET A 163 17.13 -11.27 10.05
C MET A 163 15.95 -12.18 9.71
N VAL A 164 16.03 -12.89 8.58
CA VAL A 164 14.95 -13.82 8.19
C VAL A 164 14.86 -14.97 9.20
N ASP A 165 15.97 -15.53 9.68
CA ASP A 165 15.97 -16.61 10.67
C ASP A 165 15.30 -16.21 11.99
N ALA A 166 15.60 -15.01 12.48
CA ALA A 166 15.03 -14.47 13.72
C ALA A 166 13.52 -14.24 13.60
N VAL A 167 13.06 -13.67 12.50
CA VAL A 167 11.67 -13.25 12.32
C VAL A 167 10.75 -14.39 11.83
N SER A 168 11.30 -15.35 11.09
CA SER A 168 10.53 -16.43 10.45
C SER A 168 10.91 -17.84 10.89
N HIS A 169 11.67 -17.95 11.99
CA HIS A 169 12.11 -19.23 12.55
C HIS A 169 12.82 -20.13 11.54
N GLY A 170 13.66 -19.53 10.69
CA GLY A 170 14.51 -20.25 9.73
C GLY A 170 13.90 -20.51 8.35
N TRP A 171 12.76 -19.91 8.01
CA TRP A 171 12.11 -20.08 6.71
C TRP A 171 13.03 -19.69 5.52
N PRO A 172 13.02 -20.43 4.39
CA PRO A 172 12.15 -21.54 4.01
C PRO A 172 12.69 -22.93 4.36
N ARG A 173 13.62 -23.08 5.31
CA ARG A 173 14.19 -24.40 5.63
C ARG A 173 13.08 -25.35 6.13
N GLY A 174 12.92 -26.49 5.48
CA GLY A 174 11.88 -27.47 5.81
C GLY A 174 10.48 -27.12 5.28
N ASP A 175 10.32 -26.03 4.53
CA ASP A 175 9.04 -25.66 3.94
C ASP A 175 8.65 -26.65 2.82
N ALA A 176 7.39 -27.08 2.82
CA ALA A 176 6.86 -28.04 1.85
C ALA A 176 6.71 -27.44 0.45
N ASP A 177 6.36 -26.16 0.37
CA ASP A 177 5.95 -25.47 -0.85
C ASP A 177 7.04 -24.56 -1.42
N TYR A 178 8.03 -24.09 -0.64
CA TYR A 178 9.05 -23.15 -1.12
C TYR A 178 10.47 -23.72 -1.14
N GLN A 179 11.28 -23.22 -2.06
CA GLN A 179 12.71 -23.50 -2.13
C GLN A 179 13.52 -22.25 -2.54
N PRO A 180 14.74 -22.05 -2.00
CA PRO A 180 15.64 -21.00 -2.47
C PRO A 180 16.01 -21.18 -3.94
N ILE A 181 16.09 -20.08 -4.70
CA ILE A 181 16.47 -20.11 -6.12
C ILE A 181 17.98 -19.92 -6.30
N GLY A 182 18.63 -19.19 -5.39
CA GLY A 182 20.06 -18.89 -5.47
C GLY A 182 20.42 -17.72 -6.40
N SER A 183 19.44 -16.96 -6.89
CA SER A 183 19.62 -15.67 -7.56
C SER A 183 19.03 -14.53 -6.72
N GLY A 184 19.41 -13.29 -7.04
CA GLY A 184 18.82 -12.07 -6.48
C GLY A 184 17.99 -11.30 -7.51
N PHE A 185 17.15 -10.39 -7.05
CA PHE A 185 16.43 -9.44 -7.92
C PHE A 185 16.90 -8.01 -7.67
N LEU A 186 16.87 -7.19 -8.72
CA LEU A 186 17.20 -5.77 -8.69
C LEU A 186 16.19 -4.99 -9.53
N GLU A 187 15.78 -3.82 -9.03
CA GLU A 187 15.10 -2.79 -9.83
C GLU A 187 15.68 -1.40 -9.51
N LEU A 188 15.47 -0.45 -10.42
CA LEU A 188 15.78 0.95 -10.16
C LEU A 188 14.82 1.52 -9.12
N ALA A 189 15.34 2.26 -8.15
CA ALA A 189 14.49 2.94 -7.19
C ALA A 189 13.83 4.17 -7.87
N GLU A 190 12.51 4.16 -7.99
CA GLU A 190 11.74 5.32 -8.48
C GLU A 190 11.51 6.37 -7.37
N ASP A 191 11.26 7.62 -7.78
CA ASP A 191 10.96 8.78 -6.91
C ASP A 191 9.61 8.70 -6.17
N ALA A 192 8.94 7.53 -6.16
CA ALA A 192 7.73 7.26 -5.37
C ALA A 192 7.86 7.65 -3.89
N ASN A 193 9.09 7.79 -3.41
CA ASN A 193 9.45 8.32 -2.10
C ASN A 193 8.89 9.73 -1.81
N ALA A 194 8.68 10.61 -2.80
CA ALA A 194 8.20 11.97 -2.53
C ALA A 194 6.74 12.01 -2.04
N THR A 195 5.84 11.27 -2.70
CA THR A 195 4.43 11.17 -2.29
C THR A 195 4.29 10.47 -0.95
N VAL A 196 5.05 9.38 -0.74
CA VAL A 196 5.05 8.67 0.54
C VAL A 196 5.55 9.58 1.67
N ARG A 197 6.63 10.34 1.46
CA ARG A 197 7.11 11.32 2.45
C ARG A 197 6.05 12.36 2.78
N ALA A 198 5.36 12.92 1.79
CA ALA A 198 4.30 13.89 2.05
C ALA A 198 3.16 13.33 2.91
N ILE A 199 2.81 12.04 2.73
CA ILE A 199 1.82 11.36 3.56
C ILE A 199 2.37 11.08 4.97
N LEU A 200 3.64 10.67 5.09
CA LEU A 200 4.30 10.48 6.39
C LEU A 200 4.37 11.79 7.19
N ASP A 201 4.69 12.91 6.54
CA ASP A 201 4.70 14.24 7.15
C ASP A 201 3.31 14.64 7.65
N LEU A 202 2.25 14.28 6.92
CA LEU A 202 0.88 14.48 7.37
C LEU A 202 0.58 13.66 8.63
N TYR A 203 0.96 12.37 8.66
CA TYR A 203 0.82 11.55 9.86
C TYR A 203 1.58 12.13 11.05
N ASP A 204 2.81 12.58 10.85
CA ASP A 204 3.64 13.20 11.89
C ASP A 204 2.99 14.46 12.46
N LYS A 205 2.41 15.32 11.61
CA LYS A 205 1.63 16.48 12.05
C LYS A 205 0.36 16.09 12.81
N LEU A 206 -0.40 15.12 12.31
CA LEU A 206 -1.63 14.65 12.97
C LEU A 206 -1.33 14.07 14.36
N LEU A 207 -0.22 13.36 14.51
CA LEU A 207 0.24 12.80 15.78
C LEU A 207 0.75 13.87 16.75
N ALA A 208 1.47 14.88 16.24
CA ALA A 208 2.04 15.95 17.06
C ALA A 208 1.01 16.99 17.50
N GLU A 209 0.20 17.49 16.58
CA GLU A 209 -0.74 18.60 16.80
C GLU A 209 -2.08 18.14 17.35
N GLN A 210 -2.48 16.88 17.07
CA GLN A 210 -3.75 16.29 17.48
C GLN A 210 -4.96 17.21 17.23
N PRO A 211 -5.13 17.73 16.00
CA PRO A 211 -6.24 18.63 15.71
C PRO A 211 -7.58 17.92 15.86
N ASP A 212 -8.62 18.68 16.23
CA ASP A 212 -9.98 18.16 16.26
C ASP A 212 -10.44 17.79 14.83
N THR A 213 -10.54 16.49 14.57
CA THR A 213 -10.76 15.92 13.25
C THR A 213 -11.84 14.83 13.31
N PRO A 214 -13.14 15.21 13.37
CA PRO A 214 -14.23 14.27 13.56
C PRO A 214 -14.26 13.12 12.54
N LEU A 215 -14.00 13.42 11.27
CA LEU A 215 -13.92 12.42 10.20
C LEU A 215 -12.78 11.41 10.45
N LEU A 216 -11.60 11.90 10.81
CA LEU A 216 -10.44 11.04 11.07
C LEU A 216 -10.70 10.12 12.26
N LYS A 217 -11.29 10.67 13.32
CA LYS A 217 -11.71 9.91 14.49
C LYS A 217 -12.67 8.79 14.12
N GLN A 218 -13.68 9.09 13.29
CA GLN A 218 -14.65 8.08 12.85
C GLN A 218 -14.03 7.00 11.94
N ILE A 219 -13.08 7.36 11.07
CA ILE A 219 -12.37 6.39 10.22
C ILE A 219 -11.44 5.51 11.06
N ALA A 220 -10.70 6.11 11.99
CA ALA A 220 -9.72 5.42 12.83
C ALA A 220 -10.39 4.59 13.93
N GLN A 221 -11.56 5.00 14.42
CA GLN A 221 -12.30 4.33 15.48
C GLN A 221 -13.77 4.25 15.09
N PRO A 222 -14.13 3.38 14.14
CA PRO A 222 -15.51 3.27 13.70
C PRO A 222 -16.37 2.73 14.84
N GLU A 223 -17.34 3.52 15.29
CA GLU A 223 -18.41 3.04 16.16
C GLU A 223 -19.43 2.31 15.30
N LEU A 224 -19.41 0.97 15.38
CA LEU A 224 -20.38 0.11 14.71
C LEU A 224 -21.75 0.29 15.34
N THR A 225 -22.53 1.19 14.77
CA THR A 225 -23.96 1.29 15.04
C THR A 225 -24.69 0.64 13.88
N VAL A 226 -25.26 -0.54 14.10
CA VAL A 226 -26.20 -1.12 13.14
C VAL A 226 -27.48 -0.31 13.26
N ALA A 227 -27.72 0.57 12.29
CA ALA A 227 -28.96 1.32 12.21
C ALA A 227 -30.06 0.39 11.66
N ASP A 228 -31.08 0.12 12.47
CA ASP A 228 -32.32 -0.46 11.96
C ASP A 228 -32.95 0.52 10.95
N PRO A 229 -33.69 0.02 9.94
CA PRO A 229 -34.40 0.89 9.01
C PRO A 229 -35.34 1.86 9.76
N ASP A 230 -35.00 3.14 9.77
CA ASP A 230 -35.83 4.17 10.39
C ASP A 230 -36.84 4.71 9.36
N HIS A 231 -38.13 4.42 9.59
CA HIS A 231 -39.21 4.90 8.72
C HIS A 231 -39.33 6.43 8.70
N ARG A 232 -38.84 7.14 9.72
CA ARG A 232 -38.80 8.61 9.75
C ARG A 232 -37.78 9.16 8.76
N ILE A 233 -36.66 8.46 8.59
CA ILE A 233 -35.62 8.83 7.62
C ILE A 233 -36.11 8.56 6.19
N GLU A 234 -36.95 7.55 5.94
CA GLU A 234 -37.62 7.43 4.63
C GLU A 234 -38.58 8.59 4.31
N GLN A 235 -39.19 9.24 5.32
CA GLN A 235 -39.98 10.46 5.05
C GLN A 235 -39.08 11.59 4.55
N GLU A 236 -37.86 11.67 5.07
CA GLU A 236 -36.80 12.59 4.61
C GLU A 236 -36.34 12.27 3.18
N PHE A 237 -36.49 11.03 2.68
CA PHE A 237 -36.21 10.68 1.28
C PHE A 237 -37.04 11.52 0.28
N SER A 238 -38.17 12.09 0.72
CA SER A 238 -38.95 13.06 -0.07
C SER A 238 -38.17 14.34 -0.39
N ARG A 239 -37.11 14.66 0.38
CA ARG A 239 -36.20 15.80 0.18
C ARG A 239 -35.12 15.53 -0.88
N ARG A 240 -35.12 14.34 -1.49
CA ARG A 240 -34.15 13.96 -2.51
C ARG A 240 -34.12 14.96 -3.66
N LEU A 241 -32.95 15.51 -3.91
CA LEU A 241 -32.73 16.55 -4.91
C LEU A 241 -32.37 16.02 -6.31
N GLY A 242 -32.03 14.73 -6.45
CA GLY A 242 -31.60 14.16 -7.74
C GLY A 242 -31.85 12.66 -7.86
N HIS A 243 -32.11 12.22 -9.09
CA HIS A 243 -32.24 10.80 -9.42
C HIS A 243 -31.82 10.53 -10.87
N SER A 244 -31.18 9.39 -11.09
CA SER A 244 -30.54 9.08 -12.37
C SER A 244 -31.52 8.69 -13.48
N ASN A 245 -32.69 8.15 -13.14
CA ASN A 245 -33.69 7.69 -14.12
C ASN A 245 -35.07 7.55 -13.45
N PRO A 246 -36.19 7.94 -14.09
CA PRO A 246 -37.53 7.61 -13.60
C PRO A 246 -37.88 6.11 -13.66
N ASN A 247 -37.19 5.35 -14.50
CA ASN A 247 -37.38 3.91 -14.65
C ASN A 247 -36.42 3.18 -13.70
N PHE A 248 -36.89 2.14 -13.01
CA PHE A 248 -36.20 1.35 -11.96
C PHE A 248 -36.21 1.99 -10.56
N PRO A 249 -37.25 1.70 -9.73
CA PRO A 249 -37.32 2.22 -8.36
C PRO A 249 -36.19 1.64 -7.50
N LEU A 250 -35.65 2.46 -6.60
CA LEU A 250 -34.68 2.02 -5.61
C LEU A 250 -35.31 1.09 -4.58
N ALA A 251 -34.57 0.06 -4.16
CA ALA A 251 -34.96 -0.79 -3.05
C ALA A 251 -35.01 0.00 -1.74
N GLN A 252 -35.78 -0.48 -0.75
CA GLN A 252 -35.93 0.20 0.55
C GLN A 252 -34.58 0.52 1.22
N GLN A 253 -33.67 -0.45 1.24
CA GLN A 253 -32.33 -0.28 1.82
C GLN A 253 -31.51 0.78 1.09
N GLN A 254 -31.65 0.90 -0.24
CA GLN A 254 -30.98 1.93 -1.03
C GLN A 254 -31.56 3.32 -0.75
N ARG A 255 -32.88 3.43 -0.55
CA ARG A 255 -33.52 4.71 -0.15
C ARG A 255 -33.08 5.13 1.24
N GLN A 256 -32.99 4.19 2.19
CA GLN A 256 -32.48 4.43 3.53
C GLN A 256 -31.07 5.02 3.51
N VAL A 257 -30.14 4.40 2.77
CA VAL A 257 -28.77 4.92 2.64
C VAL A 257 -28.73 6.34 2.11
N LEU A 258 -29.54 6.66 1.10
CA LEU A 258 -29.58 8.00 0.51
C LEU A 258 -30.20 9.04 1.46
N ALA A 259 -31.21 8.65 2.23
CA ALA A 259 -31.82 9.52 3.21
C ALA A 259 -30.90 9.77 4.42
N TRP A 260 -30.15 8.75 4.86
CA TRP A 260 -29.08 8.93 5.84
C TRP A 260 -27.99 9.87 5.31
N LEU A 261 -27.55 9.71 4.05
CA LEU A 261 -26.57 10.59 3.44
C LEU A 261 -27.03 12.05 3.37
N ASP A 262 -28.33 12.28 3.15
CA ASP A 262 -28.94 13.61 3.18
C ASP A 262 -28.94 14.23 4.58
N ALA A 263 -29.31 13.42 5.58
CA ALA A 263 -29.41 13.84 6.98
C ALA A 263 -28.04 14.01 7.67
N SER A 264 -26.98 13.39 7.12
CA SER A 264 -25.67 13.35 7.75
C SER A 264 -24.96 14.70 7.85
N ALA A 265 -24.29 14.91 8.98
CA ALA A 265 -23.44 16.08 9.20
C ALA A 265 -22.07 15.94 8.50
N PRO A 266 -21.37 17.05 8.19
CA PRO A 266 -20.01 17.00 7.69
C PRO A 266 -19.08 16.20 8.61
N GLY A 267 -18.40 15.21 8.04
CA GLY A 267 -17.50 14.33 8.77
C GLY A 267 -18.11 13.01 9.22
N GLU A 268 -19.43 12.81 9.04
CA GLU A 268 -20.06 11.52 9.26
C GLU A 268 -19.75 10.51 8.16
N VAL A 269 -19.52 9.25 8.56
CA VAL A 269 -19.23 8.13 7.66
C VAL A 269 -20.37 7.12 7.69
N ILE A 270 -20.91 6.78 6.51
CA ILE A 270 -21.92 5.74 6.32
C ILE A 270 -21.28 4.55 5.61
N ALA A 271 -21.23 3.39 6.27
CA ALA A 271 -20.76 2.15 5.66
C ALA A 271 -21.92 1.41 4.97
N VAL A 272 -21.83 1.23 3.65
CA VAL A 272 -22.88 0.56 2.85
C VAL A 272 -22.42 -0.84 2.46
N ASN A 273 -22.89 -1.84 3.20
CA ASN A 273 -22.60 -3.25 2.94
C ASN A 273 -23.78 -3.95 2.27
N GLY A 274 -23.50 -4.89 1.37
CA GLY A 274 -24.55 -5.74 0.78
C GLY A 274 -23.97 -6.83 -0.13
N PRO A 275 -24.69 -7.95 -0.33
CA PRO A 275 -24.27 -9.03 -1.23
C PRO A 275 -23.89 -8.59 -2.65
N PRO A 276 -23.14 -9.40 -3.41
CA PRO A 276 -22.94 -9.16 -4.84
C PRO A 276 -24.28 -9.01 -5.58
N GLY A 277 -24.37 -8.09 -6.54
CA GLY A 277 -25.58 -7.87 -7.33
C GLY A 277 -26.66 -6.99 -6.70
N THR A 278 -26.49 -6.46 -5.49
CA THR A 278 -27.51 -5.60 -4.82
C THR A 278 -27.57 -4.15 -5.30
N GLY A 279 -26.96 -3.83 -6.45
CA GLY A 279 -27.05 -2.51 -7.05
C GLY A 279 -26.36 -1.36 -6.28
N LYS A 280 -25.37 -1.65 -5.42
CA LYS A 280 -24.60 -0.63 -4.66
C LYS A 280 -23.98 0.44 -5.58
N THR A 281 -23.38 0.01 -6.69
CA THR A 281 -22.81 0.92 -7.69
C THR A 281 -23.89 1.79 -8.34
N THR A 282 -25.04 1.19 -8.69
CA THR A 282 -26.19 1.92 -9.25
C THR A 282 -26.75 2.94 -8.25
N MET A 283 -26.75 2.62 -6.95
CA MET A 283 -27.18 3.52 -5.87
C MET A 283 -26.24 4.71 -5.67
N LEU A 284 -24.95 4.62 -6.01
CA LEU A 284 -24.06 5.78 -5.95
C LEU A 284 -24.47 6.89 -6.93
N LEU A 285 -25.09 6.55 -8.06
CA LEU A 285 -25.53 7.55 -9.03
C LEU A 285 -26.53 8.56 -8.45
N PRO A 286 -27.66 8.16 -7.80
CA PRO A 286 -28.55 9.10 -7.15
C PRO A 286 -27.92 9.81 -5.94
N ALA A 287 -26.96 9.21 -5.24
CA ALA A 287 -26.21 9.88 -4.17
C ALA A 287 -25.44 11.09 -4.72
N VAL A 288 -24.63 10.87 -5.76
CA VAL A 288 -23.84 11.90 -6.43
C VAL A 288 -24.76 12.97 -7.05
N ALA A 289 -25.86 12.55 -7.70
CA ALA A 289 -26.83 13.49 -8.27
C ALA A 289 -27.46 14.39 -7.20
N GLY A 290 -27.83 13.84 -6.04
CA GLY A 290 -28.40 14.61 -4.94
C GLY A 290 -27.41 15.62 -4.35
N LEU A 291 -26.15 15.23 -4.14
CA LEU A 291 -25.09 16.13 -3.69
C LEU A 291 -24.81 17.24 -4.72
N TRP A 292 -24.86 16.91 -6.02
CA TRP A 292 -24.64 17.88 -7.09
C TRP A 292 -25.73 18.96 -7.14
N VAL A 293 -27.01 18.56 -7.12
CA VAL A 293 -28.12 19.51 -7.10
C VAL A 293 -28.09 20.37 -5.85
N ARG A 294 -27.75 19.78 -4.69
CA ARG A 294 -27.59 20.53 -3.43
C ARG A 294 -26.53 21.62 -3.53
N ALA A 295 -25.36 21.29 -4.05
CA ALA A 295 -24.27 22.23 -4.17
C ALA A 295 -24.61 23.36 -5.18
N ALA A 296 -25.34 23.04 -6.25
CA ALA A 296 -25.86 24.04 -7.18
C ALA A 296 -26.90 24.97 -6.51
N LEU A 297 -27.84 24.42 -5.74
CA LEU A 297 -28.84 25.22 -4.99
C LEU A 297 -28.20 26.13 -3.93
N ARG A 298 -27.04 25.77 -3.39
CA ARG A 298 -26.26 26.59 -2.45
C ARG A 298 -25.33 27.60 -3.13
N GLY A 299 -25.25 27.60 -4.46
CA GLY A 299 -24.31 28.45 -5.22
C GLY A 299 -22.84 28.06 -5.04
N GLU A 300 -22.55 26.88 -4.48
CA GLU A 300 -21.18 26.40 -4.23
C GLU A 300 -20.48 25.95 -5.52
N VAL A 301 -21.27 25.61 -6.56
CA VAL A 301 -20.73 25.17 -7.85
C VAL A 301 -21.69 25.44 -8.99
N SER A 302 -21.16 26.04 -10.07
CA SER A 302 -21.84 26.12 -11.36
C SER A 302 -21.44 24.91 -12.23
N PRO A 303 -22.32 24.42 -13.13
CA PRO A 303 -21.98 23.36 -14.08
C PRO A 303 -20.70 23.63 -14.89
N GLU A 304 -20.43 24.90 -15.22
CA GLU A 304 -19.21 25.31 -15.92
C GLU A 304 -17.96 25.24 -15.05
N SER A 305 -18.05 25.60 -13.77
CA SER A 305 -16.93 25.54 -12.83
C SER A 305 -16.42 24.10 -12.61
N TRP A 306 -17.30 23.10 -12.73
CA TRP A 306 -16.93 21.68 -12.66
C TRP A 306 -16.37 21.14 -13.97
N ARG A 307 -16.98 21.48 -15.12
CA ARG A 307 -16.45 21.13 -16.44
C ARG A 307 -15.00 21.60 -16.56
N ARG A 308 -14.75 22.82 -16.09
CA ARG A 308 -13.42 23.40 -16.03
C ARG A 308 -12.46 22.57 -15.17
N ARG A 309 -12.83 22.21 -13.93
CA ARG A 309 -12.00 21.36 -13.06
C ARG A 309 -11.71 19.98 -13.65
N LEU A 310 -12.70 19.33 -14.28
CA LEU A 310 -12.53 18.01 -14.91
C LEU A 310 -11.56 18.04 -16.10
N HIS A 311 -11.49 19.18 -16.80
CA HIS A 311 -10.59 19.39 -17.93
C HIS A 311 -9.32 20.18 -17.57
N GLY A 312 -9.08 20.47 -16.30
CA GLY A 312 -7.90 21.22 -15.85
C GLY A 312 -7.91 22.72 -16.21
N GLU A 313 -9.07 23.29 -16.54
CA GLU A 313 -9.25 24.69 -16.86
C GLU A 313 -9.42 25.57 -15.59
N PRO A 314 -8.99 26.84 -15.63
CA PRO A 314 -9.03 27.74 -14.47
C PRO A 314 -10.46 28.10 -14.03
N PRO A 315 -10.69 28.30 -12.71
CA PRO A 315 -12.02 28.60 -12.16
C PRO A 315 -12.60 29.91 -12.70
N LEU A 316 -13.93 30.02 -12.72
CA LEU A 316 -14.63 31.23 -13.13
C LEU A 316 -14.40 32.37 -12.12
N PRO A 317 -14.28 33.63 -12.56
CA PRO A 317 -14.20 34.78 -11.66
C PRO A 317 -15.47 34.89 -10.82
N ARG A 318 -15.32 35.20 -9.52
CA ARG A 318 -16.42 35.28 -8.54
C ARG A 318 -17.51 36.33 -8.85
N HIS A 319 -17.34 37.13 -9.91
CA HIS A 319 -18.26 38.21 -10.30
C HIS A 319 -19.32 37.77 -11.33
N LEU A 320 -19.31 36.50 -11.74
CA LEU A 320 -20.22 35.93 -12.76
C LEU A 320 -20.99 34.70 -12.25
N ALA A 321 -21.06 34.49 -10.94
CA ALA A 321 -21.86 33.44 -10.30
C ALA A 321 -23.10 34.05 -9.63
#